data_AF-A0A6A6ZV15-F1
#
_entry.id   AF-A0A6A6ZV15-F1
#
_cell.length_a   1.000
_cell.length_b   1.000
_cell.length_c   1.000
_cell.angle_alpha   90.00
_cell.angle_beta   90.00
_cell.angle_gamma   90.00
#
_symmetry.space_group_name_H-M   'P 1'
#
loop_
_entity.id
_entity.type
_entity.pdbx_description
1 polymer ?
#
loop_
_entity_poly.entity_id
_entity_poly.type
_entity_poly.pdbx_seq_one_letter_code
_entity_poly.pdbx_strand_id
1 'polypeptide(L)'
;STHSLQPLDVVLFSPLSKAYSTELSNHLHRAQGLIPVRKGDFFPLFWASWVTSFTRYNILKAFEATGVIPGSADVVLRRFRTPTPEQATGSEISQQGDGSS
;
A
#
# COMPACT_ATOMS: atom_id res chain seq x y z
N SER A 1 15.69 4.25 -0.96
CA SER A 1 14.29 4.17 -1.42
C SER A 1 13.43 5.21 -0.73
N THR A 2 12.94 6.19 -1.47
CA THR A 2 12.05 7.28 -1.01
C THR A 2 10.56 6.99 -1.29
N HIS A 3 10.25 5.86 -1.95
CA HIS A 3 8.90 5.43 -2.37
C HIS A 3 7.90 5.39 -1.20
N SER A 4 8.34 5.03 0.01
CA SER A 4 7.48 4.97 1.20
C SER A 4 7.04 6.35 1.74
N LEU A 5 7.68 7.43 1.27
CA LEU A 5 7.42 8.80 1.70
C LEU A 5 6.65 9.62 0.65
N GLN A 6 6.46 9.08 -0.56
CA GLN A 6 5.78 9.80 -1.63
C GLN A 6 4.26 9.56 -1.51
N PRO A 7 3.44 10.57 -1.19
CA PRO A 7 2.00 10.41 -0.98
C PRO A 7 1.28 9.85 -2.21
N LEU A 8 1.82 10.18 -3.39
CA LEU A 8 1.38 9.66 -4.68
C LEU A 8 1.49 8.13 -4.77
N ASP A 9 2.66 7.57 -4.48
CA ASP A 9 2.92 6.13 -4.56
C ASP A 9 2.20 5.34 -3.45
N VAL A 10 2.11 5.91 -2.25
CA VAL A 10 1.57 5.18 -1.08
C VAL A 10 0.05 5.07 -1.12
N VAL A 11 -0.66 6.11 -1.59
CA VAL A 11 -2.11 6.20 -1.39
C VAL A 11 -2.89 6.54 -2.66
N LEU A 12 -2.35 7.31 -3.61
CA LEU A 12 -3.14 7.80 -4.75
C LEU A 12 -3.10 6.89 -5.98
N PHE A 13 -2.01 6.16 -6.21
CA PHE A 13 -1.95 5.24 -7.36
C PHE A 13 -2.81 3.98 -7.20
N SER A 14 -3.03 3.51 -5.97
CA SER A 14 -3.95 2.39 -5.73
C SER A 14 -5.41 2.69 -6.14
N PRO A 15 -6.06 3.76 -5.65
CA PRO A 15 -7.40 4.13 -6.08
C PRO A 15 -7.45 4.51 -7.56
N LEU A 16 -6.42 5.19 -8.10
CA LEU A 16 -6.33 5.48 -9.53
C LEU A 16 -6.34 4.20 -10.38
N SER A 17 -5.53 3.21 -10.02
CA SER A 17 -5.47 1.91 -10.72
C SER A 17 -6.81 1.18 -10.66
N LYS A 18 -7.48 1.23 -9.50
CA LYS A 18 -8.82 0.64 -9.32
C LYS A 18 -9.85 1.35 -10.20
N ALA A 19 -9.90 2.68 -10.16
CA ALA A 19 -10.83 3.47 -10.97
C ALA A 19 -10.59 3.24 -12.47
N TYR A 20 -9.34 3.19 -12.91
CA TYR A 20 -8.98 2.89 -14.29
C TYR A 20 -9.42 1.49 -14.72
N SER A 21 -9.23 0.49 -13.87
CA SER A 21 -9.73 -0.87 -14.13
C SER A 21 -11.25 -0.91 -14.26
N THR A 22 -11.97 -0.14 -13.43
CA THR A 22 -13.42 0.01 -13.52
C THR A 22 -13.85 0.71 -14.83
N GLU A 23 -13.25 1.85 -15.18
CA GLU A 23 -13.56 2.56 -16.42
C GLU A 23 -13.26 1.72 -17.66
N LEU A 24 -12.13 1.00 -17.66
CA LEU A 24 -11.77 0.06 -18.72
C LEU A 24 -12.80 -1.07 -18.87
N SER A 25 -13.23 -1.65 -17.74
CA SER A 25 -14.26 -2.71 -17.73
C SER A 25 -15.59 -2.20 -18.26
N ASN A 26 -15.99 -0.99 -17.86
CA ASN A 26 -17.21 -0.34 -18.35
C ASN A 26 -17.13 -0.05 -19.84
N HIS A 27 -15.98 0.42 -20.32
CA HIS A 27 -15.74 0.66 -21.74
C HIS A 27 -15.84 -0.62 -22.57
N LEU A 28 -15.17 -1.69 -22.14
CA LEU A 28 -15.25 -3.01 -22.77
C LEU A 28 -16.69 -3.56 -22.77
N HIS A 29 -17.41 -3.41 -21.66
CA HIS A 29 -18.80 -3.84 -21.55
C HIS A 29 -19.71 -3.10 -22.54
N ARG A 30 -19.57 -1.78 -22.65
CA ARG A 30 -20.32 -0.95 -23.62
C ARG A 30 -20.00 -1.32 -25.07
N ALA A 31 -18.75 -1.68 -25.34
CA ALA A 31 -18.30 -2.17 -26.64
C ALA A 31 -18.64 -3.65 -26.89
N GLN A 32 -19.27 -4.34 -25.93
CA GLN A 32 -19.53 -5.79 -25.95
C GLN A 32 -18.25 -6.63 -26.16
N GLY A 33 -17.07 -6.07 -25.86
CA GLY A 33 -15.77 -6.68 -26.19
C GLY A 33 -15.43 -6.76 -27.68
N LEU A 34 -16.26 -6.17 -28.57
CA LEU A 34 -16.10 -6.24 -30.02
C LEU A 34 -15.15 -5.17 -30.57
N ILE A 35 -15.00 -4.06 -29.83
CA ILE A 35 -14.13 -2.95 -30.20
C ILE A 35 -12.84 -3.05 -29.37
N PRO A 36 -11.67 -3.23 -30.00
CA PRO A 36 -10.40 -3.30 -29.28
C PRO A 36 -10.01 -1.93 -28.73
N VAL A 37 -9.44 -1.92 -27.53
CA VAL A 37 -8.90 -0.72 -26.89
C VAL A 37 -7.66 -0.24 -27.65
N ARG A 38 -7.65 1.03 -28.04
CA ARG A 38 -6.58 1.68 -28.78
C ARG A 38 -5.87 2.70 -27.89
N LYS A 39 -4.70 3.14 -28.34
CA LYS A 39 -3.93 4.20 -27.66
C LYS A 39 -4.75 5.49 -27.47
N GLY A 40 -5.67 5.79 -28.38
CA GLY A 40 -6.56 6.97 -28.28
C GLY A 40 -7.58 6.89 -27.13
N ASP A 41 -7.94 5.68 -26.70
CA ASP A 41 -8.91 5.48 -25.62
C ASP A 41 -8.29 5.69 -24.23
N PHE A 42 -6.95 5.71 -24.15
CA PHE A 42 -6.23 5.90 -22.90
C PHE A 42 -6.63 7.20 -22.20
N PHE A 43 -6.56 8.35 -22.89
CA PHE A 43 -6.73 9.64 -22.23
C PHE A 43 -8.14 9.85 -21.67
N PRO A 44 -9.24 9.54 -22.39
CA PRO A 44 -10.58 9.61 -21.82
C PRO A 44 -10.78 8.71 -20.59
N LEU A 45 -10.31 7.46 -20.63
CA LEU A 45 -10.40 6.52 -19.52
C LEU A 45 -9.56 6.97 -18.32
N PHE A 46 -8.34 7.44 -18.60
CA PHE A 46 -7.45 7.99 -17.59
C PHE A 46 -8.04 9.23 -16.93
N TRP A 47 -8.60 10.17 -17.71
CA TRP A 47 -9.16 11.40 -17.18
C TRP A 47 -10.38 11.14 -16.27
N ALA A 48 -11.29 10.26 -16.69
CA ALA A 48 -12.43 9.85 -15.86
C ALA A 48 -11.96 9.21 -14.54
N SER A 49 -10.92 8.38 -14.61
CA SER A 49 -10.31 7.72 -13.45
C SER A 49 -9.56 8.69 -12.54
N TRP A 50 -8.91 9.70 -13.12
CA TRP A 50 -8.22 10.76 -12.40
C TRP A 50 -9.19 11.58 -11.56
N VAL A 51 -10.27 12.08 -12.17
CA VAL A 51 -11.28 12.91 -11.49
C VAL A 51 -11.94 12.16 -10.34
N THR A 52 -12.16 10.85 -10.48
CA THR A 52 -12.77 10.01 -9.44
C THR A 52 -11.79 9.63 -8.32
N SER A 53 -10.49 9.56 -8.62
CA SER A 53 -9.47 9.10 -7.66
C SER A 53 -8.78 10.24 -6.92
N PHE A 54 -8.50 11.36 -7.59
CA PHE A 54 -7.84 12.53 -7.01
C PHE A 54 -8.83 13.48 -6.34
N THR A 55 -9.63 12.94 -5.43
CA THR A 55 -10.55 13.74 -4.61
C THR A 55 -9.79 14.44 -3.49
N ARG A 56 -10.32 15.57 -2.99
CA ARG A 56 -9.77 16.25 -1.81
C ARG A 56 -9.59 15.30 -0.63
N TYR A 57 -10.55 14.41 -0.41
CA TYR A 57 -10.51 13.40 0.65
C TYR A 57 -9.31 12.44 0.48
N ASN A 58 -9.14 11.86 -0.72
CA ASN A 58 -8.04 10.94 -0.99
C ASN A 58 -6.67 11.63 -0.91
N ILE A 59 -6.58 12.88 -1.37
CA ILE A 59 -5.35 13.68 -1.26
C ILE A 59 -5.00 13.92 0.21
N LEU A 60 -5.95 14.35 1.05
CA LEU A 60 -5.72 14.55 2.48
C LEU A 60 -5.30 13.25 3.17
N LYS A 61 -5.97 12.13 2.86
CA LYS A 61 -5.60 10.81 3.37
C LYS A 61 -4.20 10.37 2.94
N ALA A 62 -3.77 10.75 1.74
CA ALA A 62 -2.41 10.47 1.27
C ALA A 62 -1.35 11.20 2.10
N PHE A 63 -1.59 12.48 2.42
CA PHE A 63 -0.69 13.26 3.28
C PHE A 63 -0.69 12.76 4.73
N GLU A 64 -1.84 12.35 5.25
CA GLU A 64 -1.96 11.76 6.60
C GLU A 64 -1.18 10.44 6.68
N ALA A 65 -1.36 9.55 5.70
CA ALA A 65 -0.71 8.23 5.67
C ALA A 65 0.82 8.29 5.48
N THR A 66 1.34 9.39 4.95
CA THR A 66 2.79 9.62 4.82
C THR A 66 3.37 10.37 6.02
N GLY A 67 2.54 10.78 6.98
CA GLY A 67 2.98 11.56 8.14
C GLY A 67 3.54 12.94 7.77
N VAL A 68 3.26 13.42 6.55
CA VAL A 68 3.71 14.74 6.08
C VAL A 68 2.80 15.82 6.64
N ILE A 69 1.47 15.60 6.61
CA ILE A 69 0.48 16.53 7.17
C ILE A 69 -0.65 15.72 7.85
N PRO A 70 -0.87 15.89 9.16
CA PRO A 70 -0.01 16.60 10.12
C PRO A 70 1.35 15.89 10.28
N GLY A 71 2.42 16.65 10.53
CA GLY A 71 3.78 16.12 10.63
C GLY A 71 3.91 15.09 11.75
N SER A 72 4.08 13.82 11.41
CA SER A 72 4.23 12.72 12.37
C SER A 72 5.16 11.64 11.81
N ALA A 73 6.39 11.60 12.33
CA ALA A 73 7.37 10.58 11.96
C ALA A 73 6.93 9.17 12.39
N ASP A 74 6.16 9.05 13.46
CA ASP A 74 5.65 7.77 13.97
C ASP A 74 4.83 6.99 12.94
N VAL A 75 4.07 7.68 12.08
CA VAL A 75 3.26 7.05 11.02
C VAL A 75 4.15 6.28 10.05
N VAL A 76 5.32 6.82 9.73
CA VAL A 76 6.31 6.18 8.86
C VAL A 76 7.11 5.13 9.63
N LEU A 77 7.60 5.47 10.83
CA LEU A 77 8.47 4.61 11.63
C LEU A 77 7.79 3.30 12.05
N ARG A 78 6.47 3.31 12.29
CA ARG A 78 5.68 2.10 12.57
C ARG A 78 5.73 1.07 11.44
N ARG A 79 5.85 1.51 10.17
CA ARG A 79 5.95 0.59 9.02
C ARG A 79 7.28 -0.14 8.95
N PHE A 80 8.30 0.34 9.65
CA PHE A 80 9.66 -0.22 9.68
C PHE A 80 10.00 -0.91 11.00
N ARG A 81 9.08 -0.97 11.96
CA ARG A 81 9.25 -1.79 13.16
C ARG A 81 8.94 -3.25 12.81
N THR A 82 9.98 -4.01 12.51
CA THR A 82 9.92 -5.48 12.57
C THR A 82 9.80 -5.88 14.05
N PRO A 83 8.83 -6.71 14.45
CA PRO A 83 8.90 -7.34 15.76
C PRO A 83 10.12 -8.26 15.77
N THR A 84 11.12 -7.93 16.59
CA THR A 84 12.23 -8.83 16.87
C THR A 84 11.64 -10.10 17.49
N PRO A 85 11.89 -11.31 16.94
CA PRO A 85 11.56 -12.53 17.64
C PRO A 85 12.34 -12.52 18.95
N GLU A 86 11.64 -12.57 20.09
CA GLU A 86 12.26 -12.68 21.39
C GLU A 86 13.24 -13.86 21.36
N GLN A 87 14.51 -13.55 21.67
CA GLN A 87 15.54 -14.55 21.85
C GLN A 87 15.06 -15.50 22.95
N ALA A 88 14.86 -16.77 22.59
CA ALA A 88 14.74 -17.84 23.57
C ALA A 88 16.01 -17.81 24.44
N THR A 89 15.85 -17.31 25.66
CA THR A 89 16.86 -17.33 26.71
C THR A 89 17.30 -18.78 26.93
N GLY A 90 18.58 -19.03 26.70
CA GLY A 90 19.19 -20.32 26.95
C GLY A 90 19.35 -20.63 28.45
N SER A 91 19.54 -21.94 28.67
CA SER A 91 20.30 -22.55 29.78
C SER A 91 19.57 -22.85 31.08
N GLU A 92 18.99 -24.05 31.15
CA GLU A 92 19.10 -24.89 32.36
C GLU A 92 20.04 -26.06 32.05
N ILE A 93 21.31 -25.91 32.45
CA ILE A 93 22.23 -27.04 32.64
C ILE A 93 21.95 -27.58 34.04
N SER A 94 21.17 -28.65 34.14
CA SER A 94 21.03 -29.39 35.41
C SER A 94 22.19 -30.38 35.52
N GLN A 95 23.12 -30.07 36.43
CA GLN A 95 24.16 -31.00 36.87
C GLN A 95 23.51 -32.13 37.69
N GLN A 96 23.58 -33.35 37.20
CA GLN A 96 23.18 -34.56 37.91
C GLN A 96 24.30 -34.96 38.88
N GLY A 97 24.10 -34.71 40.18
CA GLY A 97 24.88 -35.32 41.24
C GLY A 97 24.35 -36.72 41.52
N ASP A 98 25.11 -37.75 41.20
CA ASP A 98 24.83 -39.13 41.61
C ASP A 98 25.69 -39.45 42.84
N GLY A 99 25.02 -39.50 43.99
CA GLY A 99 25.58 -40.02 45.24
C GLY A 99 24.97 -41.39 45.50
N SER A 100 25.81 -42.41 45.58
CA SER A 100 25.45 -43.71 46.15
C SER A 100 26.59 -44.18 47.06
N SER A 101 26.21 -44.53 48.30
CA SER A 101 27.00 -45.33 49.25
C SER A 101 27.04 -46.80 48.85
#